data_AF-A0A850PPE1-F1
#
_entry.id   AF-A0A850PPE1-F1
#
_cell.length_a   1.000
_cell.length_b   1.000
_cell.length_c   1.000
_cell.angle_alpha   90.00
_cell.angle_beta   90.00
_cell.angle_gamma   90.00
#
_symmetry.space_group_name_H-M   'P 1'
#
loop_
_entity.id
_entity.type
_entity.pdbx_description
1 polymer ?
#
loop_
_entity_poly.entity_id
_entity_poly.type
_entity_poly.pdbx_seq_one_letter_code
_entity_poly.pdbx_strand_id
1 'polypeptide(L)'
;MKSPVPDYLDEIIETFKDDRQGELADYIPELARADPDTFGIALTVADGRTHSAGNDDYTFSIQSISKPFAYAAALTDLGLDAVHETVGVEPSGEAFNELSLEHGTRRPKNAMINAGAIAVHQLLVGRSSNVEERVERVRSFFSELAGRELSVDEAVCRSELDTADRNLAIAHMLKNYGIIDDAPHDVVEGYTRQCSIGVNVRDLAMMCATLANMGVHPVTGQQVVSRRVARQTLSVMTVCGMYDAAGEWLTTVGIPAKSGVSGGLIGALPGQCGLAVVSPPLDEHGNSVRGVRAFRKLSDDMGMHLAEAEPQGATVVRDFYVRGEKEAVLELQGTVQFSGAEAVLHALENDTTGTDRLTFDLSRVDRVNDVARRMLLEAKRRAELDGRTTDLVDPDGVLTSSDVDAAKEAASESH
;
A
#
# COMPACT_ATOMS: atom_id res chain seq x y z
N MET A 1 22.53 -22.04 5.40
CA MET A 1 21.14 -22.31 5.81
C MET A 1 20.20 -21.62 4.84
N LYS A 2 19.04 -22.21 4.51
CA LYS A 2 17.98 -21.53 3.75
C LYS A 2 17.05 -20.81 4.73
N SER A 3 16.37 -19.76 4.28
CA SER A 3 15.28 -19.13 5.07
C SER A 3 14.16 -20.15 5.27
N PRO A 4 13.53 -20.24 6.45
CA PRO A 4 12.37 -21.11 6.68
C PRO A 4 11.06 -20.51 6.16
N VAL A 5 11.05 -19.24 5.72
CA VAL A 5 9.81 -18.56 5.27
C VAL A 5 9.16 -19.28 4.07
N PRO A 6 9.89 -19.68 3.01
CA PRO A 6 9.30 -20.47 1.92
C PRO A 6 8.71 -21.80 2.40
N ASP A 7 9.38 -22.51 3.32
CA ASP A 7 8.89 -23.78 3.86
C ASP A 7 7.56 -23.59 4.61
N TYR A 8 7.38 -22.46 5.30
CA TYR A 8 6.12 -22.09 5.94
C TYR A 8 5.03 -21.73 4.92
N LEU A 9 5.37 -21.03 3.83
CA LEU A 9 4.41 -20.77 2.76
C LEU A 9 3.96 -22.08 2.07
N ASP A 10 4.87 -23.04 1.89
CA ASP A 10 4.54 -24.39 1.43
C ASP A 10 3.59 -25.10 2.42
N GLU A 11 3.80 -24.96 3.73
CA GLU A 11 2.87 -25.49 4.75
C GLU A 11 1.46 -24.91 4.61
N ILE A 12 1.33 -23.60 4.35
CA ILE A 12 0.03 -22.96 4.09
C ILE A 12 -0.64 -23.57 2.86
N ILE A 13 0.11 -23.73 1.76
CA ILE A 13 -0.39 -24.36 0.54
C ILE A 13 -0.89 -25.76 0.85
N GLU A 14 -0.06 -26.60 1.49
CA GLU A 14 -0.38 -27.98 1.82
C GLU A 14 -1.58 -28.11 2.78
N THR A 15 -1.74 -27.17 3.71
CA THR A 15 -2.86 -27.16 4.67
C THR A 15 -4.20 -26.96 3.99
N PHE A 16 -4.26 -26.11 2.95
CA PHE A 16 -5.51 -25.73 2.30
C PHE A 16 -5.65 -26.24 0.86
N LYS A 17 -4.67 -26.99 0.33
CA LYS A 17 -4.69 -27.47 -1.06
C LYS A 17 -5.89 -28.34 -1.39
N ASP A 18 -6.46 -29.05 -0.41
CA ASP A 18 -7.58 -29.98 -0.56
C ASP A 18 -8.94 -29.31 -0.25
N ASP A 19 -8.95 -28.03 0.12
CA ASP A 19 -10.19 -27.26 0.26
C ASP A 19 -10.78 -26.99 -1.13
N ARG A 20 -11.95 -27.57 -1.40
CA ARG A 20 -12.69 -27.45 -2.66
C ARG A 20 -13.96 -26.59 -2.52
N GLN A 21 -14.08 -25.82 -1.44
CA GLN A 21 -15.20 -24.89 -1.26
C GLN A 21 -15.12 -23.71 -2.25
N GLY A 22 -16.29 -23.13 -2.51
CA GLY A 22 -16.45 -21.99 -3.42
C GLY A 22 -16.63 -22.40 -4.88
N GLU A 23 -16.85 -21.41 -5.73
CA GLU A 23 -17.12 -21.60 -7.17
C GLU A 23 -16.29 -20.61 -8.00
N LEU A 24 -15.99 -20.96 -9.25
CA LEU A 24 -15.33 -20.04 -10.17
C LEU A 24 -16.28 -18.90 -10.54
N ALA A 25 -15.72 -17.71 -10.82
CA ALA A 25 -16.51 -16.64 -11.42
C ALA A 25 -16.99 -17.06 -12.82
N ASP A 26 -18.31 -17.13 -13.00
CA ASP A 26 -18.95 -17.67 -14.21
C ASP A 26 -19.45 -16.59 -15.18
N TYR A 27 -19.58 -15.36 -14.72
CA TYR A 27 -20.07 -14.22 -15.52
C TYR A 27 -19.04 -13.67 -16.52
N ILE A 28 -17.75 -14.01 -16.35
CA ILE A 28 -16.69 -13.76 -17.35
C ILE A 28 -16.22 -15.14 -17.88
N PRO A 29 -16.52 -15.49 -19.14
CA PRO A 29 -16.16 -16.77 -19.75
C PRO A 29 -14.70 -17.22 -19.57
N GLU A 30 -13.74 -16.30 -19.61
CA GLU A 30 -12.32 -16.57 -19.44
C GLU A 30 -11.98 -16.98 -18.01
N LEU A 31 -12.63 -16.38 -17.01
CA LEU A 31 -12.44 -16.74 -15.60
C LEU A 31 -13.09 -18.08 -15.27
N ALA A 32 -14.21 -18.41 -15.91
CA ALA A 32 -14.89 -19.70 -15.76
C ALA A 32 -14.04 -20.89 -16.25
N ARG A 33 -12.98 -20.62 -17.03
CA ARG A 33 -12.04 -21.62 -17.54
C ARG A 33 -10.76 -21.74 -16.71
N ALA A 34 -10.62 -20.95 -15.64
CA ALA A 34 -9.46 -21.04 -14.76
C ALA A 34 -9.36 -22.43 -14.13
N ASP A 35 -8.14 -22.93 -13.93
CA ASP A 35 -7.92 -24.19 -13.23
C ASP A 35 -8.25 -24.01 -11.73
N PRO A 36 -9.32 -24.66 -11.21
CA PRO A 36 -9.71 -24.52 -9.81
C PRO A 36 -8.67 -25.05 -8.84
N ASP A 37 -7.71 -25.87 -9.26
CA ASP A 37 -6.65 -26.38 -8.39
C ASP A 37 -5.49 -25.37 -8.21
N THR A 38 -5.45 -24.29 -8.99
CA THR A 38 -4.44 -23.22 -8.87
C THR A 38 -4.39 -22.66 -7.44
N PHE A 39 -3.22 -22.71 -6.81
CA PHE A 39 -2.98 -22.09 -5.52
C PHE A 39 -1.52 -21.61 -5.42
N GLY A 40 -1.34 -20.29 -5.33
CA GLY A 40 -0.03 -19.66 -5.19
C GLY A 40 -0.04 -18.56 -4.14
N ILE A 41 1.09 -18.36 -3.47
CA ILE A 41 1.26 -17.34 -2.43
C ILE A 41 2.63 -16.68 -2.55
N ALA A 42 2.71 -15.38 -2.30
CA ALA A 42 3.96 -14.64 -2.22
C ALA A 42 3.93 -13.58 -1.11
N LEU A 43 5.11 -13.33 -0.55
CA LEU A 43 5.39 -12.34 0.48
C LEU A 43 6.65 -11.57 0.09
N THR A 44 6.56 -10.25 0.01
CA THR A 44 7.71 -9.37 -0.20
C THR A 44 7.90 -8.49 1.02
N VAL A 45 9.03 -8.65 1.72
CA VAL A 45 9.36 -7.82 2.89
C VAL A 45 9.82 -6.41 2.47
N ALA A 46 9.80 -5.47 3.41
CA ALA A 46 10.13 -4.06 3.17
C ALA A 46 11.53 -3.80 2.57
N ASP A 47 12.47 -4.75 2.69
CA ASP A 47 13.80 -4.69 2.08
C ASP A 47 13.90 -5.32 0.69
N GLY A 48 12.76 -5.76 0.13
CA GLY A 48 12.63 -6.20 -1.26
C GLY A 48 12.89 -7.67 -1.51
N ARG A 49 13.15 -8.47 -0.48
CA ARG A 49 13.21 -9.94 -0.62
C ARG A 49 11.80 -10.51 -0.78
N THR A 50 11.60 -11.31 -1.82
CA THR A 50 10.36 -12.03 -2.10
C THR A 50 10.50 -13.52 -1.77
N HIS A 51 9.58 -14.03 -0.96
CA HIS A 51 9.36 -15.46 -0.70
C HIS A 51 8.04 -15.88 -1.34
N SER A 52 7.95 -17.10 -1.86
CA SER A 52 6.73 -17.59 -2.50
C SER A 52 6.69 -19.11 -2.54
N ALA A 53 5.49 -19.65 -2.77
CA ALA A 53 5.19 -21.07 -2.84
C ALA A 53 3.99 -21.34 -3.76
N GLY A 54 3.87 -22.59 -4.21
CA GLY A 54 2.77 -23.04 -5.09
C GLY A 54 2.87 -22.49 -6.52
N ASN A 55 1.72 -22.16 -7.12
CA ASN A 55 1.62 -21.60 -8.48
C ASN A 55 2.02 -20.11 -8.51
N ASP A 56 3.26 -19.80 -8.13
CA ASP A 56 3.69 -18.42 -7.89
C ASP A 56 4.02 -17.60 -9.16
N ASP A 57 4.10 -18.26 -10.31
CA ASP A 57 4.33 -17.68 -11.64
C ASP A 57 3.07 -17.69 -12.52
N TYR A 58 1.96 -18.25 -12.02
CA TYR A 58 0.68 -18.26 -12.73
C TYR A 58 0.18 -16.84 -12.96
N THR A 59 0.01 -16.48 -14.24
CA THR A 59 -0.47 -15.16 -14.64
C THR A 59 -1.99 -15.17 -14.74
N PHE A 60 -2.62 -14.13 -14.18
CA PHE A 60 -4.05 -13.90 -14.23
C PHE A 60 -4.36 -12.40 -14.34
N SER A 61 -5.57 -12.06 -14.80
CA SER A 61 -6.03 -10.67 -14.84
C SER A 61 -6.17 -10.10 -13.42
N ILE A 62 -5.64 -8.90 -13.16
CA ILE A 62 -5.63 -8.27 -11.84
C ILE A 62 -7.04 -7.94 -11.30
N GLN A 63 -8.03 -7.69 -12.15
CA GLN A 63 -9.41 -7.41 -11.75
C GLN A 63 -9.51 -6.25 -10.73
N SER A 64 -10.45 -6.33 -9.79
CA SER A 64 -10.66 -5.32 -8.73
C SER A 64 -9.45 -5.09 -7.82
N ILE A 65 -8.40 -5.93 -7.87
CA ILE A 65 -7.12 -5.67 -7.18
C ILE A 65 -6.43 -4.43 -7.76
N SER A 66 -6.75 -4.03 -9.00
CA SER A 66 -6.21 -2.84 -9.64
C SER A 66 -6.62 -1.53 -8.94
N LYS A 67 -7.78 -1.52 -8.29
CA LYS A 67 -8.44 -0.31 -7.76
C LYS A 67 -7.58 0.49 -6.78
N PRO A 68 -6.96 -0.10 -5.74
CA PRO A 68 -6.08 0.64 -4.84
C PRO A 68 -4.89 1.27 -5.56
N PHE A 69 -4.32 0.60 -6.56
CA PHE A 69 -3.19 1.11 -7.30
C PHE A 69 -3.58 2.26 -8.25
N ALA A 70 -4.72 2.14 -8.95
CA ALA A 70 -5.25 3.23 -9.77
C ALA A 70 -5.64 4.45 -8.91
N TYR A 71 -6.18 4.20 -7.71
CA TYR A 71 -6.44 5.26 -6.73
C TYR A 71 -5.15 5.97 -6.29
N ALA A 72 -4.10 5.21 -5.99
CA ALA A 72 -2.79 5.77 -5.66
C ALA A 72 -2.19 6.59 -6.81
N ALA A 73 -2.36 6.14 -8.06
CA ALA A 73 -1.94 6.89 -9.25
C ALA A 73 -2.70 8.22 -9.36
N ALA A 74 -4.03 8.21 -9.28
CA ALA A 74 -4.85 9.43 -9.36
C ALA A 74 -4.51 10.43 -8.24
N LEU A 75 -4.29 9.93 -7.02
CA LEU A 75 -3.84 10.76 -5.89
C LEU A 75 -2.44 11.37 -6.12
N THR A 76 -1.58 10.66 -6.84
CA THR A 76 -0.23 11.14 -7.18
C THR A 76 -0.30 12.19 -8.28
N ASP A 77 -1.15 12.00 -9.27
CA ASP A 77 -1.29 12.90 -10.42
C ASP A 77 -2.00 14.22 -10.03
N LEU A 78 -3.03 14.15 -9.17
CA LEU A 78 -3.92 15.30 -8.90
C LEU A 78 -3.90 15.81 -7.45
N GLY A 79 -3.37 15.03 -6.51
CA GLY A 79 -3.47 15.32 -5.08
C GLY A 79 -4.78 14.85 -4.45
N LEU A 80 -4.79 14.79 -3.11
CA LEU A 80 -5.93 14.24 -2.34
C LEU A 80 -7.22 15.03 -2.53
N ASP A 81 -7.14 16.36 -2.43
CA ASP A 81 -8.33 17.22 -2.40
C ASP A 81 -9.12 17.09 -3.71
N ALA A 82 -8.44 17.17 -4.86
CA ALA A 82 -9.05 17.05 -6.18
C ALA A 82 -9.69 15.67 -6.42
N VAL A 83 -9.05 14.59 -5.97
CA VAL A 83 -9.61 13.24 -6.08
C VAL A 83 -10.82 13.08 -5.15
N HIS A 84 -10.74 13.61 -3.93
CA HIS A 84 -11.81 13.51 -2.95
C HIS A 84 -13.04 14.34 -3.30
N GLU A 85 -12.92 15.41 -4.09
CA GLU A 85 -14.09 16.09 -4.68
C GLU A 85 -14.94 15.14 -5.54
N THR A 86 -14.33 14.11 -6.13
CA THR A 86 -14.98 13.19 -7.07
C THR A 86 -15.29 11.82 -6.47
N VAL A 87 -14.55 11.36 -5.45
CA VAL A 87 -14.72 10.03 -4.84
C VAL A 87 -14.52 10.10 -3.32
N GLY A 88 -15.45 9.53 -2.55
CA GLY A 88 -15.39 9.48 -1.10
C GLY A 88 -14.39 8.47 -0.54
N VAL A 89 -14.48 8.23 0.77
CA VAL A 89 -13.65 7.25 1.51
C VAL A 89 -14.45 6.35 2.45
N GLU A 90 -15.79 6.46 2.41
CA GLU A 90 -16.68 5.77 3.34
C GLU A 90 -16.97 4.34 2.85
N PRO A 91 -17.08 3.35 3.75
CA PRO A 91 -17.54 2.02 3.39
C PRO A 91 -18.95 2.09 2.80
N SER A 92 -19.24 1.26 1.79
CA SER A 92 -20.54 1.33 1.12
C SER A 92 -21.68 0.72 1.93
N GLY A 93 -21.40 -0.26 2.80
CA GLY A 93 -22.37 -0.93 3.69
C GLY A 93 -23.53 -1.63 2.98
N GLU A 94 -23.55 -1.55 1.65
CA GLU A 94 -24.52 -2.14 0.76
C GLU A 94 -23.76 -3.16 -0.07
N ALA A 95 -24.40 -4.31 -0.28
CA ALA A 95 -23.97 -5.31 -1.24
C ALA A 95 -23.58 -4.60 -2.54
N PHE A 96 -22.64 -5.22 -3.27
CA PHE A 96 -22.15 -4.79 -4.59
C PHE A 96 -23.24 -4.28 -5.57
N ASN A 97 -24.53 -4.47 -5.30
CA ASN A 97 -25.68 -4.25 -6.17
C ASN A 97 -26.39 -2.89 -6.04
N GLU A 98 -26.17 -2.08 -5.00
CA GLU A 98 -26.72 -0.71 -4.97
C GLU A 98 -25.71 0.31 -5.53
N LEU A 99 -26.24 1.33 -6.19
CA LEU A 99 -25.50 2.43 -6.78
C LEU A 99 -24.98 3.32 -5.65
N SER A 100 -24.00 2.82 -4.89
CA SER A 100 -23.48 3.38 -3.63
C SER A 100 -22.84 4.75 -3.83
N LEU A 101 -23.69 5.76 -3.98
CA LEU A 101 -23.38 7.18 -4.06
C LEU A 101 -23.73 7.85 -2.72
N GLU A 102 -22.94 8.84 -2.33
CA GLU A 102 -23.22 9.64 -1.16
C GLU A 102 -24.50 10.49 -1.33
N HIS A 103 -25.24 10.67 -0.23
CA HIS A 103 -26.35 11.62 -0.20
C HIS A 103 -25.83 13.06 -0.33
N GLY A 104 -26.42 13.83 -1.26
CA GLY A 104 -26.05 15.23 -1.50
C GLY A 104 -24.99 15.38 -2.58
N THR A 105 -23.74 15.02 -2.30
CA THR A 105 -22.60 15.15 -3.22
C THR A 105 -22.72 14.26 -4.45
N ARG A 106 -23.46 13.14 -4.36
CA ARG A 106 -23.62 12.13 -5.43
C ARG A 106 -22.32 11.49 -5.91
N ARG A 107 -21.20 11.74 -5.23
CA ARG A 107 -19.93 11.05 -5.51
C ARG A 107 -20.01 9.59 -5.02
N PRO A 108 -19.30 8.65 -5.67
CA PRO A 108 -19.17 7.28 -5.17
C PRO A 108 -18.62 7.25 -3.75
N LYS A 109 -19.13 6.36 -2.89
CA LYS A 109 -18.74 6.30 -1.48
C LYS A 109 -17.24 6.05 -1.26
N ASN A 110 -16.58 5.25 -2.11
CA ASN A 110 -15.13 5.01 -2.05
C ASN A 110 -14.55 4.48 -3.37
N ALA A 111 -13.22 4.43 -3.48
CA ALA A 111 -12.50 3.96 -4.67
C ALA A 111 -12.47 2.42 -4.86
N MET A 112 -12.87 1.64 -3.85
CA MET A 112 -12.81 0.16 -3.90
C MET A 112 -14.06 -0.47 -4.53
N ILE A 113 -15.16 0.28 -4.64
CA ILE A 113 -16.36 -0.10 -5.39
C ILE A 113 -16.24 0.29 -6.88
N ASN A 114 -17.00 -0.37 -7.77
CA ASN A 114 -16.90 -0.12 -9.22
C ASN A 114 -17.21 1.33 -9.60
N ALA A 115 -18.21 1.95 -8.99
CA ALA A 115 -18.56 3.35 -9.27
C ALA A 115 -17.38 4.29 -8.96
N GLY A 116 -16.71 4.10 -7.83
CA GLY A 116 -15.52 4.88 -7.49
C GLY A 116 -14.34 4.54 -8.38
N ALA A 117 -14.14 3.27 -8.72
CA ALA A 117 -13.04 2.87 -9.59
C ALA A 117 -13.16 3.42 -11.02
N ILE A 118 -14.38 3.45 -11.58
CA ILE A 118 -14.68 4.09 -12.88
C ILE A 118 -14.42 5.60 -12.80
N ALA A 119 -14.87 6.26 -11.72
CA ALA A 119 -14.61 7.67 -11.51
C ALA A 119 -13.11 7.97 -11.34
N VAL A 120 -12.38 7.16 -10.56
CA VAL A 120 -10.92 7.24 -10.39
C VAL A 120 -10.22 7.07 -11.73
N HIS A 121 -10.63 6.10 -12.54
CA HIS A 121 -9.98 5.85 -13.83
C HIS A 121 -10.04 7.09 -14.73
N GLN A 122 -11.19 7.79 -14.79
CA GLN A 122 -11.30 9.03 -15.57
C GLN A 122 -10.41 10.16 -15.02
N LEU A 123 -10.10 10.18 -13.73
CA LEU A 123 -9.26 11.24 -13.15
C LEU A 123 -7.79 11.11 -13.51
N LEU A 124 -7.32 9.93 -13.92
CA LEU A 124 -5.90 9.69 -14.19
C LEU A 124 -5.34 10.69 -15.20
N VAL A 125 -4.10 11.16 -14.95
CA VAL A 125 -3.40 12.23 -15.69
C VAL A 125 -4.07 13.60 -15.60
N GLY A 126 -5.39 13.68 -15.79
CA GLY A 126 -6.21 14.87 -15.70
C GLY A 126 -7.54 14.72 -16.44
N ARG A 127 -8.50 15.62 -16.14
CA ARG A 127 -9.84 15.60 -16.75
C ARG A 127 -9.83 15.80 -18.27
N SER A 128 -8.80 16.46 -18.82
CA SER A 128 -8.67 16.71 -20.26
C SER A 128 -7.90 15.61 -21.02
N SER A 129 -7.42 14.57 -20.34
CA SER A 129 -6.66 13.49 -20.97
C SER A 129 -7.55 12.56 -21.78
N ASN A 130 -6.99 11.96 -22.83
CA ASN A 130 -7.70 10.96 -23.63
C ASN A 130 -7.65 9.56 -22.98
N VAL A 131 -8.39 8.61 -23.56
CA VAL A 131 -8.51 7.25 -23.04
C VAL A 131 -7.17 6.53 -23.05
N GLU A 132 -6.42 6.66 -24.13
CA GLU A 132 -5.14 5.98 -24.33
C GLU A 132 -4.08 6.43 -23.32
N GLU A 133 -4.03 7.73 -23.02
CA GLU A 133 -3.14 8.31 -21.99
C GLU A 133 -3.43 7.74 -20.61
N ARG A 134 -4.71 7.57 -20.26
CA ARG A 134 -5.12 7.01 -18.96
C ARG A 134 -4.80 5.53 -18.86
N VAL A 135 -5.06 4.77 -19.91
CA VAL A 135 -4.72 3.33 -19.98
C VAL A 135 -3.20 3.14 -19.85
N GLU A 136 -2.40 3.93 -20.58
CA GLU A 136 -0.94 3.86 -20.49
C GLU A 136 -0.44 4.32 -19.12
N ARG A 137 -1.07 5.33 -18.50
CA ARG A 137 -0.74 5.75 -17.14
C ARG A 137 -0.95 4.63 -16.12
N VAL A 138 -2.06 3.90 -16.19
CA VAL A 138 -2.30 2.72 -15.32
C VAL A 138 -1.23 1.67 -15.57
N ARG A 139 -1.04 1.27 -16.84
CA ARG A 139 -0.12 0.18 -17.19
C ARG A 139 1.32 0.49 -16.76
N SER A 140 1.80 1.70 -17.04
CA SER A 140 3.14 2.16 -16.65
C SER A 140 3.29 2.23 -15.14
N PHE A 141 2.33 2.81 -14.42
CA PHE A 141 2.37 2.90 -12.96
C PHE A 141 2.33 1.52 -12.29
N PHE A 142 1.53 0.59 -12.79
CA PHE A 142 1.50 -0.77 -12.24
C PHE A 142 2.82 -1.51 -12.54
N SER A 143 3.41 -1.26 -13.71
CA SER A 143 4.73 -1.80 -14.08
C SER A 143 5.83 -1.28 -13.17
N GLU A 144 5.78 0.01 -12.81
CA GLU A 144 6.71 0.63 -11.85
C GLU A 144 6.59 0.00 -10.47
N LEU A 145 5.36 -0.21 -9.98
CA LEU A 145 5.12 -0.87 -8.70
C LEU A 145 5.53 -2.35 -8.68
N ALA A 146 5.38 -3.06 -9.81
CA ALA A 146 5.73 -4.47 -9.93
C ALA A 146 7.24 -4.69 -10.20
N GLY A 147 7.96 -3.66 -10.62
CA GLY A 147 9.38 -3.74 -11.00
C GLY A 147 9.62 -4.45 -12.33
N ARG A 148 8.58 -4.62 -13.17
CA ARG A 148 8.67 -5.21 -14.51
C ARG A 148 7.57 -4.67 -15.41
N GLU A 149 7.76 -4.79 -16.72
CA GLU A 149 6.73 -4.42 -17.69
C GLU A 149 5.50 -5.34 -17.61
N LEU A 150 4.33 -4.74 -17.44
CA LEU A 150 3.02 -5.40 -17.47
C LEU A 150 2.29 -5.11 -18.78
N SER A 151 1.37 -5.99 -19.15
CA SER A 151 0.57 -5.89 -20.37
C SER A 151 -0.89 -6.22 -20.10
N VAL A 152 -1.76 -5.72 -20.96
CA VAL A 152 -3.21 -5.99 -20.92
C VAL A 152 -3.47 -7.32 -21.63
N ASP A 153 -4.26 -8.18 -21.00
CA ASP A 153 -4.82 -9.37 -21.65
C ASP A 153 -6.03 -8.94 -22.50
N GLU A 154 -5.80 -8.83 -23.81
CA GLU A 154 -6.82 -8.40 -24.78
C GLU A 154 -7.98 -9.41 -24.92
N ALA A 155 -7.77 -10.68 -24.58
CA ALA A 155 -8.84 -11.68 -24.62
C ALA A 155 -9.81 -11.48 -23.45
N VAL A 156 -9.27 -11.33 -22.23
CA VAL A 156 -10.06 -11.02 -21.03
C VAL A 156 -10.78 -9.68 -21.20
N CYS A 157 -10.06 -8.65 -21.68
CA CYS A 157 -10.64 -7.32 -21.90
C CYS A 157 -11.84 -7.37 -22.84
N ARG A 158 -11.73 -8.09 -23.95
CA ARG A 158 -12.83 -8.21 -24.92
C ARG A 158 -14.05 -8.90 -24.30
N SER A 159 -13.84 -10.01 -23.59
CA SER A 159 -14.97 -10.73 -23.03
C SER A 159 -15.65 -10.01 -21.87
N GLU A 160 -14.91 -9.22 -21.09
CA GLU A 160 -15.52 -8.35 -20.09
C GLU A 160 -16.36 -7.25 -20.74
N LEU A 161 -15.85 -6.63 -21.81
CA LEU A 161 -16.59 -5.60 -22.55
C LEU A 161 -17.91 -6.13 -23.14
N ASP A 162 -17.92 -7.37 -23.63
CA ASP A 162 -19.11 -8.02 -24.19
C ASP A 162 -20.24 -8.22 -23.16
N THR A 163 -19.94 -8.13 -21.86
CA THR A 163 -20.89 -8.31 -20.75
C THR A 163 -20.92 -7.12 -19.78
N ALA A 164 -20.38 -5.96 -20.19
CA ALA A 164 -20.14 -4.80 -19.32
C ALA A 164 -21.40 -3.96 -18.98
N ASP A 165 -22.62 -4.44 -19.24
CA ASP A 165 -23.88 -3.70 -19.06
C ASP A 165 -23.99 -3.03 -17.69
N ARG A 166 -23.58 -3.71 -16.62
CA ARG A 166 -23.61 -3.15 -15.27
C ARG A 166 -22.63 -1.98 -15.10
N ASN A 167 -21.40 -2.11 -15.59
CA ASN A 167 -20.42 -1.02 -15.52
C ASN A 167 -20.83 0.14 -16.42
N LEU A 168 -21.45 -0.12 -17.58
CA LEU A 168 -22.04 0.90 -18.45
C LEU A 168 -23.19 1.64 -17.75
N ALA A 169 -24.09 0.93 -17.08
CA ALA A 169 -25.18 1.53 -16.31
C ALA A 169 -24.64 2.46 -15.21
N ILE A 170 -23.60 2.02 -14.48
CA ILE A 170 -22.92 2.85 -13.49
C ILE A 170 -22.31 4.09 -14.15
N ALA A 171 -21.57 3.94 -15.25
CA ALA A 171 -20.93 5.05 -15.94
C ALA A 171 -21.97 6.07 -16.48
N HIS A 172 -23.07 5.61 -17.08
CA HIS A 172 -24.17 6.49 -17.51
C HIS A 172 -24.75 7.30 -16.33
N MET A 173 -24.91 6.66 -15.18
CA MET A 173 -25.39 7.35 -13.99
C MET A 173 -24.36 8.37 -13.46
N LEU A 174 -23.08 8.01 -13.39
CA LEU A 174 -22.01 8.93 -13.00
C LEU A 174 -21.96 10.15 -13.94
N LYS A 175 -22.18 9.94 -15.24
CA LYS A 175 -22.27 11.02 -16.23
C LYS A 175 -23.46 11.93 -15.97
N ASN A 176 -24.63 11.35 -15.70
CA ASN A 176 -25.82 12.11 -15.35
C ASN A 176 -25.63 13.00 -14.12
N TYR A 177 -24.80 12.59 -13.17
CA TYR A 177 -24.44 13.39 -11.99
C TYR A 177 -23.22 14.31 -12.16
N GLY A 178 -22.61 14.36 -13.35
CA GLY A 178 -21.43 15.19 -13.61
C GLY A 178 -20.17 14.71 -12.88
N ILE A 179 -20.13 13.45 -12.44
CA ILE A 179 -18.94 12.84 -11.84
C ILE A 179 -17.93 12.48 -12.91
N ILE A 180 -18.42 11.98 -14.06
CA ILE A 180 -17.61 11.69 -15.24
C ILE A 180 -18.00 12.61 -16.41
N ASP A 181 -17.02 12.97 -17.24
CA ASP A 181 -17.10 13.93 -18.34
C ASP A 181 -17.11 13.22 -19.71
N ASP A 182 -16.36 12.12 -19.84
CA ASP A 182 -16.17 11.38 -21.09
C ASP A 182 -17.35 10.44 -21.40
N ALA A 183 -17.38 9.87 -22.60
CA ALA A 183 -18.47 8.96 -22.95
C ALA A 183 -18.42 7.72 -22.03
N PRO A 184 -19.57 7.21 -21.54
CA PRO A 184 -19.59 6.07 -20.62
C PRO A 184 -18.88 4.83 -21.16
N HIS A 185 -18.98 4.57 -22.47
CA HIS A 185 -18.28 3.48 -23.13
C HIS A 185 -16.75 3.63 -23.05
N ASP A 186 -16.22 4.83 -23.28
CA ASP A 186 -14.80 5.13 -23.28
C ASP A 186 -14.18 4.91 -21.89
N VAL A 187 -14.86 5.40 -20.83
CA VAL A 187 -14.39 5.23 -19.45
C VAL A 187 -14.47 3.76 -19.03
N VAL A 188 -15.53 3.05 -19.43
CA VAL A 188 -15.68 1.62 -19.13
C VAL A 188 -14.64 0.79 -19.88
N GLU A 189 -14.31 1.11 -21.12
CA GLU A 189 -13.20 0.45 -21.84
C GLU A 189 -11.88 0.64 -21.10
N GLY A 190 -11.54 1.88 -20.72
CA GLY A 190 -10.30 2.16 -19.98
C GLY A 190 -10.23 1.42 -18.64
N TYR A 191 -11.32 1.43 -17.87
CA TYR A 191 -11.41 0.67 -16.62
C TYR A 191 -11.30 -0.86 -16.84
N THR A 192 -11.89 -1.38 -17.91
CA THR A 192 -11.82 -2.81 -18.25
C THR A 192 -10.41 -3.22 -18.66
N ARG A 193 -9.71 -2.39 -19.44
CA ARG A 193 -8.28 -2.56 -19.76
C ARG A 193 -7.42 -2.59 -18.51
N GLN A 194 -7.69 -1.70 -17.55
CA GLN A 194 -7.04 -1.72 -16.22
C GLN A 194 -7.27 -3.05 -15.48
N CYS A 195 -8.49 -3.57 -15.45
CA CYS A 195 -8.81 -4.85 -14.80
C CYS A 195 -8.18 -6.06 -15.52
N SER A 196 -7.90 -5.91 -16.82
CA SER A 196 -7.34 -6.96 -17.66
C SER A 196 -5.81 -7.01 -17.65
N ILE A 197 -5.12 -6.19 -16.85
CA ILE A 197 -3.66 -6.25 -16.74
C ILE A 197 -3.23 -7.61 -16.13
N GLY A 198 -2.33 -8.32 -16.82
CA GLY A 198 -1.82 -9.62 -16.39
C GLY A 198 -0.74 -9.53 -15.32
N VAL A 199 -0.95 -10.21 -14.19
CA VAL A 199 -0.05 -10.25 -13.03
C VAL A 199 0.06 -11.67 -12.46
N ASN A 200 1.12 -11.94 -11.71
CA ASN A 200 1.22 -13.10 -10.83
C ASN A 200 1.31 -12.64 -9.35
N VAL A 201 1.34 -13.59 -8.42
CA VAL A 201 1.40 -13.27 -6.98
C VAL A 201 2.69 -12.56 -6.57
N ARG A 202 3.82 -12.80 -7.25
CA ARG A 202 5.08 -12.12 -6.94
C ARG A 202 4.99 -10.63 -7.28
N ASP A 203 4.37 -10.29 -8.42
CA ASP A 203 4.13 -8.91 -8.83
C ASP A 203 3.27 -8.20 -7.78
N LEU A 204 2.14 -8.79 -7.42
CA LEU A 204 1.21 -8.23 -6.47
C LEU A 204 1.84 -8.04 -5.08
N ALA A 205 2.64 -9.01 -4.62
CA ALA A 205 3.37 -8.89 -3.36
C ALA A 205 4.38 -7.71 -3.40
N MET A 206 5.09 -7.51 -4.52
CA MET A 206 5.99 -6.35 -4.71
C MET A 206 5.24 -5.02 -4.75
N MET A 207 4.13 -4.95 -5.49
CA MET A 207 3.28 -3.76 -5.57
C MET A 207 2.74 -3.37 -4.18
N CYS A 208 2.26 -4.35 -3.41
CA CYS A 208 1.81 -4.16 -2.04
C CYS A 208 2.96 -3.78 -1.09
N ALA A 209 4.14 -4.37 -1.26
CA ALA A 209 5.31 -4.02 -0.45
C ALA A 209 5.75 -2.58 -0.68
N THR A 210 5.59 -2.05 -1.89
CA THR A 210 5.81 -0.62 -2.18
C THR A 210 4.86 0.28 -1.39
N LEU A 211 3.56 -0.05 -1.33
CA LEU A 211 2.60 0.69 -0.49
C LEU A 211 2.93 0.55 1.00
N ALA A 212 3.24 -0.67 1.47
CA ALA A 212 3.61 -0.96 2.85
C ALA A 212 4.89 -0.22 3.27
N ASN A 213 5.84 -0.04 2.34
CA ASN A 213 7.09 0.70 2.53
C ASN A 213 6.93 2.21 2.28
N MET A 214 5.75 2.75 2.61
CA MET A 214 5.44 4.19 2.54
C MET A 214 5.62 4.79 1.14
N GLY A 215 5.37 3.98 0.11
CA GLY A 215 5.46 4.36 -1.29
C GLY A 215 6.85 4.25 -1.92
N VAL A 216 7.83 3.67 -1.21
CA VAL A 216 9.18 3.42 -1.74
C VAL A 216 9.26 1.99 -2.27
N HIS A 217 9.64 1.83 -3.53
CA HIS A 217 9.82 0.51 -4.13
C HIS A 217 10.97 -0.22 -3.42
N PRO A 218 10.73 -1.40 -2.79
CA PRO A 218 11.70 -2.05 -1.91
C PRO A 218 13.05 -2.40 -2.57
N VAL A 219 13.03 -2.78 -3.85
CA VAL A 219 14.25 -3.18 -4.59
C VAL A 219 15.00 -1.98 -5.19
N THR A 220 14.31 -1.04 -5.84
CA THR A 220 14.95 0.07 -6.55
C THR A 220 15.24 1.27 -5.65
N GLY A 221 14.59 1.36 -4.49
CA GLY A 221 14.68 2.52 -3.59
C GLY A 221 13.93 3.76 -4.09
N GLN A 222 13.25 3.68 -5.25
CA GLN A 222 12.54 4.80 -5.84
C GLN A 222 11.26 5.14 -5.05
N GLN A 223 10.99 6.41 -4.81
CA GLN A 223 9.72 6.90 -4.25
C GLN A 223 8.65 6.93 -5.36
N VAL A 224 7.88 5.84 -5.48
CA VAL A 224 6.83 5.69 -6.51
C VAL A 224 5.59 6.53 -6.19
N VAL A 225 5.20 6.60 -4.92
CA VAL A 225 4.14 7.50 -4.43
C VAL A 225 4.58 8.15 -3.13
N SER A 226 4.07 9.34 -2.82
CA SER A 226 4.40 9.98 -1.53
C SER A 226 3.90 9.16 -0.34
N ARG A 227 4.53 9.34 0.83
CA ARG A 227 4.09 8.72 2.10
C ARG A 227 2.60 9.00 2.41
N ARG A 228 2.12 10.20 2.08
CA ARG A 228 0.73 10.61 2.29
C ARG A 228 -0.23 9.82 1.40
N VAL A 229 0.15 9.57 0.14
CA VAL A 229 -0.64 8.78 -0.82
C VAL A 229 -0.65 7.30 -0.42
N ALA A 230 0.50 6.73 -0.05
CA ALA A 230 0.57 5.36 0.44
C ALA A 230 -0.33 5.16 1.67
N ARG A 231 -0.21 6.05 2.68
CA ARG A 231 -1.07 6.03 3.87
C ARG A 231 -2.54 6.11 3.50
N GLN A 232 -2.93 7.07 2.66
CA GLN A 232 -4.33 7.25 2.25
C GLN A 232 -4.88 6.01 1.55
N THR A 233 -4.11 5.42 0.63
CA THR A 233 -4.49 4.22 -0.11
C THR A 233 -4.70 3.04 0.85
N LEU A 234 -3.75 2.82 1.75
CA LEU A 234 -3.84 1.77 2.77
C LEU A 234 -5.03 1.97 3.69
N SER A 235 -5.32 3.21 4.13
CA SER A 235 -6.49 3.51 4.96
C SER A 235 -7.80 3.14 4.26
N VAL A 236 -7.95 3.48 2.97
CA VAL A 236 -9.14 3.12 2.20
C VAL A 236 -9.20 1.60 1.95
N MET A 237 -8.06 0.93 1.72
CA MET A 237 -8.02 -0.54 1.64
C MET A 237 -8.50 -1.19 2.94
N THR A 238 -8.08 -0.68 4.10
CA THR A 238 -8.48 -1.21 5.41
C THR A 238 -9.99 -1.18 5.60
N VAL A 239 -10.65 -0.06 5.29
CA VAL A 239 -12.07 0.13 5.59
C VAL A 239 -13.02 -0.23 4.45
N CYS A 240 -12.53 -0.34 3.22
CA CYS A 240 -13.37 -0.61 2.04
C CYS A 240 -12.93 -1.80 1.19
N GLY A 241 -11.73 -2.35 1.38
CA GLY A 241 -11.13 -3.29 0.44
C GLY A 241 -11.76 -4.69 0.42
N MET A 242 -12.34 -5.09 1.55
CA MET A 242 -13.07 -6.35 1.71
C MET A 242 -14.59 -6.17 1.71
N TYR A 243 -15.07 -5.03 1.18
CA TYR A 243 -16.49 -4.70 1.03
C TYR A 243 -17.26 -4.85 2.36
N ASP A 244 -18.38 -5.58 2.37
CA ASP A 244 -19.22 -5.78 3.55
C ASP A 244 -18.52 -6.58 4.66
N ALA A 245 -17.46 -7.33 4.32
CA ALA A 245 -16.66 -8.09 5.27
C ALA A 245 -15.51 -7.26 5.88
N ALA A 246 -15.35 -5.96 5.57
CA ALA A 246 -14.21 -5.16 6.04
C ALA A 246 -14.09 -5.12 7.58
N GLY A 247 -15.21 -5.06 8.31
CA GLY A 247 -15.20 -5.07 9.78
C GLY A 247 -14.72 -6.40 10.36
N GLU A 248 -15.24 -7.53 9.86
CA GLU A 248 -14.80 -8.87 10.26
C GLU A 248 -13.34 -9.11 9.87
N TRP A 249 -12.95 -8.68 8.67
CA TRP A 249 -11.58 -8.79 8.19
C TRP A 249 -10.58 -8.05 9.07
N LEU A 250 -10.89 -6.81 9.46
CA LEU A 250 -10.01 -6.01 10.33
C LEU A 250 -9.81 -6.66 11.72
N THR A 251 -10.81 -7.40 12.22
CA THR A 251 -10.75 -8.04 13.54
C THR A 251 -10.12 -9.43 13.50
N THR A 252 -10.29 -10.18 12.40
CA THR A 252 -9.83 -11.57 12.29
C THR A 252 -8.55 -11.75 11.49
N VAL A 253 -8.14 -10.76 10.70
CA VAL A 253 -6.92 -10.79 9.87
C VAL A 253 -6.11 -9.51 10.04
N GLY A 254 -6.76 -8.34 10.05
CA GLY A 254 -6.11 -7.06 10.34
C GLY A 254 -5.05 -6.60 9.35
N ILE A 255 -5.00 -7.17 8.14
CA ILE A 255 -4.08 -6.74 7.06
C ILE A 255 -4.88 -5.91 6.05
N PRO A 256 -4.52 -4.65 5.74
CA PRO A 256 -5.18 -3.89 4.67
C PRO A 256 -5.15 -4.68 3.35
N ALA A 257 -6.31 -4.99 2.77
CA ALA A 257 -6.43 -6.00 1.72
C ALA A 257 -7.40 -5.62 0.60
N LYS A 258 -7.33 -6.34 -0.52
CA LYS A 258 -8.30 -6.27 -1.62
C LYS A 258 -8.38 -7.61 -2.35
N SER A 259 -9.59 -8.12 -2.54
CA SER A 259 -9.83 -9.29 -3.40
C SER A 259 -10.17 -8.92 -4.85
N GLY A 260 -9.94 -9.87 -5.75
CA GLY A 260 -10.36 -9.86 -7.15
C GLY A 260 -11.04 -11.18 -7.52
N VAL A 261 -12.01 -11.09 -8.43
CA VAL A 261 -12.83 -12.21 -8.90
C VAL A 261 -12.06 -13.26 -9.72
N SER A 262 -10.83 -12.96 -10.11
CA SER A 262 -9.89 -13.91 -10.69
C SER A 262 -9.27 -14.86 -9.66
N GLY A 263 -9.68 -14.78 -8.39
CA GLY A 263 -9.14 -15.56 -7.28
C GLY A 263 -7.95 -14.91 -6.58
N GLY A 264 -7.56 -13.71 -6.99
CA GLY A 264 -6.48 -12.96 -6.36
C GLY A 264 -6.93 -12.31 -5.04
N LEU A 265 -6.06 -12.31 -4.04
CA LEU A 265 -6.22 -11.57 -2.79
C LEU A 265 -4.87 -10.95 -2.42
N ILE A 266 -4.85 -9.63 -2.26
CA ILE A 266 -3.65 -8.90 -1.86
C ILE A 266 -3.77 -8.36 -0.46
N GLY A 267 -2.64 -8.11 0.18
CA GLY A 267 -2.56 -7.28 1.38
C GLY A 267 -1.23 -6.57 1.54
N ALA A 268 -1.26 -5.45 2.26
CA ALA A 268 -0.10 -4.62 2.51
C ALA A 268 -0.04 -4.24 3.98
N LEU A 269 0.87 -4.85 4.73
CA LEU A 269 1.05 -4.62 6.15
C LEU A 269 2.08 -3.50 6.37
N PRO A 270 1.66 -2.30 6.83
CA PRO A 270 2.53 -1.11 6.85
C PRO A 270 3.84 -1.35 7.61
N GLY A 271 4.96 -1.01 6.99
CA GLY A 271 6.30 -1.16 7.56
C GLY A 271 6.85 -2.60 7.61
N GLN A 272 6.08 -3.60 7.17
CA GLN A 272 6.49 -5.00 7.26
C GLN A 272 6.63 -5.67 5.90
N CYS A 273 5.51 -5.87 5.18
CA CYS A 273 5.51 -6.64 3.94
C CYS A 273 4.29 -6.38 3.05
N GLY A 274 4.40 -6.77 1.78
CA GLY A 274 3.30 -7.01 0.87
C GLY A 274 3.05 -8.51 0.70
N LEU A 275 1.78 -8.87 0.53
CA LEU A 275 1.27 -10.24 0.46
C LEU A 275 0.36 -10.38 -0.75
N ALA A 276 0.40 -11.54 -1.39
CA ALA A 276 -0.54 -11.91 -2.43
C ALA A 276 -0.80 -13.41 -2.44
N VAL A 277 -2.05 -13.78 -2.71
CA VAL A 277 -2.49 -15.15 -2.96
C VAL A 277 -3.29 -15.17 -4.24
N VAL A 278 -3.20 -16.27 -4.99
CA VAL A 278 -4.14 -16.64 -6.05
C VAL A 278 -4.75 -17.99 -5.75
N SER A 279 -6.07 -18.06 -5.74
CA SER A 279 -6.86 -19.29 -5.75
C SER A 279 -8.23 -18.98 -6.37
N PRO A 280 -8.54 -19.48 -7.59
CA PRO A 280 -9.73 -19.10 -8.35
C PRO A 280 -11.10 -19.28 -7.66
N PRO A 281 -11.39 -20.37 -6.93
CA PRO A 281 -12.70 -20.54 -6.28
C PRO A 281 -13.01 -19.46 -5.25
N LEU A 282 -14.19 -18.86 -5.37
CA LEU A 282 -14.68 -17.74 -4.56
C LEU A 282 -15.79 -18.17 -3.60
N ASP A 283 -15.87 -17.50 -2.45
CA ASP A 283 -17.00 -17.60 -1.53
C ASP A 283 -18.23 -16.80 -2.02
N GLU A 284 -19.31 -16.83 -1.24
CA GLU A 284 -20.56 -16.10 -1.53
C GLU A 284 -20.39 -14.56 -1.57
N HIS A 285 -19.28 -14.05 -1.03
CA HIS A 285 -18.93 -12.63 -1.01
C HIS A 285 -17.98 -12.26 -2.17
N GLY A 286 -17.62 -13.21 -3.03
CA GLY A 286 -16.72 -13.01 -4.17
C GLY A 286 -15.24 -12.94 -3.78
N ASN A 287 -14.85 -13.45 -2.61
CA ASN A 287 -13.46 -13.51 -2.16
C ASN A 287 -12.88 -14.91 -2.37
N SER A 288 -11.58 -14.99 -2.66
CA SER A 288 -10.89 -16.29 -2.77
C SER A 288 -10.94 -17.07 -1.45
N VAL A 289 -11.53 -18.27 -1.46
CA VAL A 289 -11.74 -19.07 -0.25
C VAL A 289 -10.40 -19.43 0.42
N ARG A 290 -9.49 -20.05 -0.33
CA ARG A 290 -8.16 -20.41 0.17
C ARG A 290 -7.31 -19.16 0.44
N GLY A 291 -7.53 -18.08 -0.30
CA GLY A 291 -6.91 -16.77 -0.03
C GLY A 291 -7.23 -16.25 1.37
N VAL A 292 -8.51 -16.16 1.71
CA VAL A 292 -8.95 -15.69 3.03
C VAL A 292 -8.37 -16.57 4.16
N ARG A 293 -8.38 -17.89 3.99
CA ARG A 293 -7.81 -18.83 4.96
C ARG A 293 -6.29 -18.67 5.14
N ALA A 294 -5.55 -18.49 4.03
CA ALA A 294 -4.12 -18.27 4.06
C ALA A 294 -3.75 -16.97 4.80
N PHE A 295 -4.47 -15.88 4.53
CA PHE A 295 -4.29 -14.61 5.23
C PHE A 295 -4.60 -14.70 6.73
N ARG A 296 -5.67 -15.43 7.10
CA ARG A 296 -5.98 -15.69 8.52
C ARG A 296 -4.87 -16.48 9.20
N LYS A 297 -4.37 -17.56 8.58
CA LYS A 297 -3.25 -18.34 9.12
C LYS A 297 -1.96 -17.50 9.25
N LEU A 298 -1.66 -16.63 8.29
CA LEU A 298 -0.55 -15.67 8.39
C LEU A 298 -0.70 -14.72 9.58
N SER A 299 -1.90 -14.15 9.77
CA SER A 299 -2.18 -13.29 10.93
C SER A 299 -1.99 -14.06 12.25
N ASP A 300 -2.61 -15.24 12.37
CA ASP A 300 -2.64 -16.02 13.61
C ASP A 300 -1.26 -16.59 13.99
N ASP A 301 -0.53 -17.16 13.02
CA ASP A 301 0.75 -17.83 13.31
C ASP A 301 1.92 -16.85 13.43
N MET A 302 1.87 -15.72 12.71
CA MET A 302 3.01 -14.80 12.56
C MET A 302 2.79 -13.41 13.20
N GLY A 303 1.63 -13.17 13.82
CA GLY A 303 1.29 -11.85 14.40
C GLY A 303 1.18 -10.74 13.35
N MET A 304 0.88 -11.10 12.09
CA MET A 304 0.78 -10.15 10.98
C MET A 304 -0.54 -9.37 11.03
N HIS A 305 -0.66 -8.46 11.99
CA HIS A 305 -1.90 -7.74 12.24
C HIS A 305 -1.64 -6.25 12.51
N LEU A 306 -2.42 -5.35 11.91
CA LEU A 306 -2.23 -3.89 12.04
C LEU A 306 -2.29 -3.40 13.50
N ALA A 307 -3.09 -4.07 14.34
CA ALA A 307 -3.21 -3.77 15.77
C ALA A 307 -2.13 -4.41 16.66
N GLU A 308 -1.27 -5.28 16.11
CA GLU A 308 -0.14 -5.90 16.83
C GLU A 308 1.17 -5.14 16.58
N ALA A 309 1.11 -3.81 16.61
CA ALA A 309 2.29 -2.97 16.45
C ALA A 309 3.18 -3.01 17.70
N GLU A 310 4.42 -3.47 17.57
CA GLU A 310 5.38 -3.44 18.67
C GLU A 310 5.80 -2.01 19.06
N PRO A 311 5.98 -1.71 20.36
CA PRO A 311 6.48 -0.40 20.80
C PRO A 311 7.95 -0.17 20.40
N GLN A 312 8.19 0.69 19.41
CA GLN A 312 9.55 1.00 18.92
C GLN A 312 10.27 2.13 19.70
N GLY A 313 9.55 2.92 20.51
CA GLY A 313 10.07 4.18 21.06
C GLY A 313 11.25 4.01 22.03
N ALA A 314 11.19 3.03 22.93
CA ALA A 314 12.17 2.85 24.00
C ALA A 314 13.54 2.35 23.50
N THR A 315 13.60 1.71 22.32
CA THR A 315 14.84 1.15 21.77
C THR A 315 15.65 2.14 20.94
N VAL A 316 15.10 3.32 20.67
CA VAL A 316 15.77 4.36 19.87
C VAL A 316 16.94 4.97 20.61
N VAL A 317 16.80 5.24 21.91
CA VAL A 317 17.94 5.60 22.77
C VAL A 317 18.72 4.32 23.03
N ARG A 318 19.84 4.17 22.35
CA ARG A 318 20.71 3.00 22.49
C ARG A 318 21.47 3.05 23.80
N ASP A 319 22.06 4.20 24.07
CA ASP A 319 22.81 4.48 25.29
C ASP A 319 22.86 5.98 25.55
N PHE A 320 23.04 6.34 26.81
CA PHE A 320 23.29 7.71 27.23
C PHE A 320 24.34 7.71 28.34
N TYR A 321 25.57 8.07 27.98
CA TYR A 321 26.73 7.94 28.87
C TYR A 321 27.65 9.15 28.79
N VAL A 322 28.56 9.25 29.76
CA VAL A 322 29.60 10.28 29.78
C VAL A 322 30.88 9.75 29.17
N ARG A 323 31.38 10.42 28.15
CA ARG A 323 32.69 10.18 27.54
C ARG A 323 33.73 11.13 28.14
N GLY A 324 34.68 10.56 28.88
CA GLY A 324 35.65 11.36 29.64
C GLY A 324 35.01 12.04 30.86
N GLU A 325 35.33 13.32 31.10
CA GLU A 325 34.81 14.08 32.26
C GLU A 325 33.78 15.16 31.91
N LYS A 326 33.56 15.46 30.62
CA LYS A 326 32.87 16.70 30.21
C LYS A 326 31.85 16.57 29.07
N GLU A 327 31.65 15.38 28.54
CA GLU A 327 30.81 15.16 27.37
C GLU A 327 29.82 14.05 27.63
N ALA A 328 28.52 14.36 27.58
CA ALA A 328 27.48 13.36 27.50
C ALA A 328 27.24 12.98 26.03
N VAL A 329 27.12 11.68 25.75
CA VAL A 329 26.89 11.13 24.41
C VAL A 329 25.57 10.40 24.41
N LEU A 330 24.62 10.89 23.61
CA LEU A 330 23.34 10.26 23.37
C LEU A 330 23.43 9.46 22.06
N GLU A 331 23.56 8.15 22.18
CA GLU A 331 23.60 7.24 21.02
C GLU A 331 22.18 6.85 20.61
N LEU A 332 21.84 7.11 19.34
CA LEU A 332 20.56 6.78 18.75
C LEU A 332 20.69 5.63 17.76
N GLN A 333 19.63 4.85 17.58
CA GLN A 333 19.60 3.75 16.61
C GLN A 333 18.23 3.52 15.98
N GLY A 334 18.23 2.84 14.83
CA GLY A 334 17.04 2.37 14.15
C GLY A 334 16.27 3.49 13.44
N THR A 335 14.95 3.32 13.33
CA THR A 335 14.06 4.33 12.75
C THR A 335 13.49 5.25 13.84
N VAL A 336 13.78 6.54 13.75
CA VAL A 336 13.28 7.54 14.69
C VAL A 336 11.97 8.14 14.20
N GLN A 337 10.92 7.88 14.96
CA GLN A 337 9.59 8.49 14.80
C GLN A 337 9.23 9.32 16.04
N PHE A 338 7.96 9.70 16.20
CA PHE A 338 7.50 10.49 17.33
C PHE A 338 7.90 9.88 18.68
N SER A 339 7.59 8.59 18.92
CA SER A 339 7.88 7.92 20.19
C SER A 339 9.38 7.80 20.47
N GLY A 340 10.19 7.58 19.45
CA GLY A 340 11.66 7.57 19.58
C GLY A 340 12.22 8.95 19.91
N ALA A 341 11.73 9.99 19.25
CA ALA A 341 12.13 11.37 19.56
C ALA A 341 11.62 11.84 20.92
N GLU A 342 10.46 11.37 21.38
CA GLU A 342 9.96 11.59 22.73
C GLU A 342 10.85 10.91 23.77
N ALA A 343 11.28 9.67 23.54
CA ALA A 343 12.23 8.98 24.41
C ALA A 343 13.57 9.73 24.52
N VAL A 344 14.03 10.35 23.42
CA VAL A 344 15.20 11.25 23.43
C VAL A 344 14.97 12.47 24.31
N LEU A 345 13.84 13.15 24.15
CA LEU A 345 13.51 14.31 24.99
C LEU A 345 13.43 13.93 26.46
N HIS A 346 12.82 12.78 26.77
CA HIS A 346 12.73 12.26 28.12
C HIS A 346 14.12 11.93 28.71
N ALA A 347 15.02 11.33 27.92
CA ALA A 347 16.39 11.06 28.36
C ALA A 347 17.14 12.35 28.69
N LEU A 348 16.98 13.40 27.88
CA LEU A 348 17.61 14.71 28.12
C LEU A 348 17.00 15.45 29.32
N GLU A 349 15.69 15.37 29.52
CA GLU A 349 15.01 15.96 30.68
C GLU A 349 15.50 15.34 32.01
N ASN A 350 15.83 14.05 32.00
CA ASN A 350 16.33 13.32 33.17
C ASN A 350 17.86 13.29 33.27
N ASP A 351 18.56 14.06 32.44
CA ASP A 351 20.01 14.11 32.45
C ASP A 351 20.53 14.80 33.73
N THR A 352 21.27 14.04 34.54
CA THR A 352 21.90 14.50 35.79
C THR A 352 23.43 14.54 35.72
N THR A 353 24.02 14.33 34.54
CA THR A 353 25.47 14.22 34.34
C THR A 353 26.21 15.54 34.62
N GLY A 354 25.55 16.69 34.45
CA GLY A 354 26.15 18.01 34.66
C GLY A 354 27.24 18.38 33.66
N THR A 355 27.28 17.73 32.49
CA THR A 355 28.29 17.98 31.45
C THR A 355 27.99 19.24 30.64
N ASP A 356 29.03 19.97 30.26
CA ASP A 356 28.93 21.18 29.43
C ASP A 356 28.81 20.87 27.92
N ARG A 357 29.08 19.63 27.50
CA ARG A 357 28.96 19.16 26.11
C ARG A 357 27.97 18.02 25.98
N LEU A 358 27.18 18.03 24.91
CA LEU A 358 26.23 16.98 24.54
C LEU A 358 26.40 16.59 23.08
N THR A 359 26.66 15.32 22.82
CA THR A 359 26.80 14.78 21.46
C THR A 359 25.59 13.92 21.11
N PHE A 360 24.93 14.24 20.00
CA PHE A 360 23.91 13.39 19.39
C PHE A 360 24.60 12.49 18.36
N ASP A 361 24.67 11.19 18.64
CA ASP A 361 25.25 10.21 17.72
C ASP A 361 24.15 9.44 16.97
N LEU A 362 24.04 9.74 15.67
CA LEU A 362 23.06 9.17 14.75
C LEU A 362 23.71 8.15 13.79
N SER A 363 24.94 7.68 14.07
CA SER A 363 25.67 6.73 13.21
C SER A 363 24.97 5.37 13.00
N ARG A 364 23.96 5.07 13.82
CA ARG A 364 23.14 3.84 13.72
C ARG A 364 21.67 4.13 13.43
N VAL A 365 21.34 5.37 13.07
CA VAL A 365 19.98 5.77 12.73
C VAL A 365 19.75 5.55 11.25
N ASP A 366 18.81 4.67 10.91
CA ASP A 366 18.51 4.34 9.51
C ASP A 366 17.63 5.42 8.87
N ARG A 367 16.65 5.94 9.60
CA ARG A 367 15.64 6.90 9.09
C ARG A 367 15.12 7.80 10.20
N VAL A 368 14.85 9.07 9.87
CA VAL A 368 14.18 10.03 10.77
C VAL A 368 12.99 10.64 10.02
N ASN A 369 11.78 10.55 10.56
CA ASN A 369 10.62 11.23 9.95
C ASN A 369 10.56 12.73 10.30
N ASP A 370 9.75 13.51 9.59
CA ASP A 370 9.67 14.97 9.78
C ASP A 370 9.28 15.42 11.19
N VAL A 371 8.49 14.62 11.90
CA VAL A 371 8.10 14.91 13.28
C VAL A 371 9.30 14.72 14.19
N ALA A 372 9.95 13.56 14.12
CA ALA A 372 11.15 13.25 14.88
C ALA A 372 12.28 14.24 14.59
N ARG A 373 12.51 14.58 13.32
CA ARG A 373 13.53 15.56 12.91
C ARG A 373 13.32 16.90 13.61
N ARG A 374 12.10 17.44 13.57
CA ARG A 374 11.76 18.70 14.25
C ARG A 374 11.95 18.60 15.76
N MET A 375 11.57 17.49 16.37
CA MET A 375 11.73 17.26 17.81
C MET A 375 13.22 17.16 18.20
N LEU A 376 14.04 16.43 17.45
CA LEU A 376 15.48 16.30 17.69
C LEU A 376 16.22 17.63 17.50
N LEU A 377 15.88 18.39 16.46
CA LEU A 377 16.44 19.73 16.25
C LEU A 377 16.07 20.69 17.39
N GLU A 378 14.82 20.62 17.88
CA GLU A 378 14.40 21.39 19.05
C GLU A 378 15.09 20.91 20.33
N ALA A 379 15.31 19.59 20.51
CA ALA A 379 16.06 19.03 21.63
C ALA A 379 17.49 19.59 21.67
N LYS A 380 18.18 19.57 20.53
CA LYS A 380 19.51 20.16 20.37
C LYS A 380 19.51 21.65 20.73
N ARG A 381 18.57 22.42 20.17
CA ARG A 381 18.44 23.86 20.45
C ARG A 381 18.21 24.16 21.93
N ARG A 382 17.38 23.37 22.62
CA ARG A 382 17.13 23.56 24.06
C ARG A 382 18.36 23.29 24.91
N ALA A 383 19.10 22.23 24.60
CA ALA A 383 20.37 21.97 25.27
C ALA A 383 21.37 23.14 25.11
N GLU A 384 21.39 23.79 23.93
CA GLU A 384 22.20 25.01 23.72
C GLU A 384 21.72 26.20 24.54
N LEU A 385 20.40 26.39 24.66
CA LEU A 385 19.82 27.44 25.49
C LEU A 385 20.07 27.24 26.99
N ASP A 386 20.18 25.98 27.43
CA ASP A 386 20.58 25.60 28.79
C ASP A 386 22.10 25.72 29.03
N GLY A 387 22.85 26.23 28.04
CA GLY A 387 24.27 26.56 28.17
C GLY A 387 25.23 25.45 27.75
N ARG A 388 24.73 24.35 27.17
CA ARG A 388 25.58 23.26 26.68
C ARG A 388 26.08 23.52 25.26
N THR A 389 27.29 23.08 24.96
CA THR A 389 27.75 22.95 23.57
C THR A 389 27.22 21.65 22.98
N THR A 390 26.58 21.69 21.80
CA THR A 390 26.06 20.47 21.18
C THR A 390 26.85 20.09 19.93
N ASP A 391 27.15 18.79 19.79
CA ASP A 391 27.78 18.18 18.63
C ASP A 391 26.82 17.19 17.97
N LEU A 392 26.91 17.02 16.65
CA LEU A 392 26.07 16.10 15.88
C LEU A 392 26.96 15.17 15.04
N VAL A 393 26.85 13.86 15.27
CA VAL A 393 27.47 12.83 14.44
C VAL A 393 26.38 12.24 13.56
N ASP A 394 26.30 12.73 12.32
CA ASP A 394 25.26 12.38 11.33
C ASP A 394 25.92 12.01 9.99
N PRO A 395 26.60 10.84 9.89
CA PRO A 395 27.40 10.48 8.72
C PRO A 395 26.55 10.31 7.45
N ASP A 396 25.30 9.88 7.61
CA ASP A 396 24.36 9.63 6.51
C ASP A 396 23.41 10.80 6.25
N GLY A 397 23.59 11.91 6.98
CA GLY A 397 22.80 13.13 6.81
C GLY A 397 21.34 12.99 7.21
N VAL A 398 20.93 11.96 7.95
CA VAL A 398 19.52 11.66 8.24
C VAL A 398 18.80 12.79 8.99
N LEU A 399 19.52 13.67 9.69
CA LEU A 399 18.96 14.85 10.36
C LEU A 399 19.24 16.15 9.60
N THR A 400 20.28 16.18 8.76
CA THR A 400 20.78 17.39 8.08
C THR A 400 20.40 17.49 6.60
N SER A 401 20.23 16.38 5.88
CA SER A 401 19.68 16.37 4.52
C SER A 401 18.17 16.55 4.59
N SER A 402 17.63 17.68 4.18
CA SER A 402 16.18 17.79 4.06
C SER A 402 15.72 17.10 2.77
N ASP A 403 14.65 16.31 2.83
CA ASP A 403 13.96 15.84 1.62
C ASP A 403 13.47 17.02 0.74
N VAL A 404 13.44 18.24 1.32
CA VAL A 404 13.14 19.51 0.65
C VAL A 404 14.32 20.04 -0.17
N ASP A 405 15.56 19.74 0.19
CA ASP A 405 16.75 20.17 -0.55
C ASP A 405 17.03 19.24 -1.74
N ALA A 406 16.80 17.92 -1.58
CA ALA A 406 16.88 16.96 -2.69
C ALA A 406 15.84 17.24 -3.80
N ALA A 407 14.62 17.66 -3.42
CA ALA A 407 13.59 18.06 -4.39
C ALA A 407 13.91 19.39 -5.09
N LYS A 408 14.70 20.28 -4.46
CA LYS A 408 15.17 21.53 -5.08
C LYS A 408 16.37 21.32 -5.99
N GLU A 409 17.27 20.39 -5.66
CA GLU A 409 18.39 20.00 -6.53
C GLU A 409 17.91 19.25 -7.78
N ALA A 410 16.93 18.34 -7.65
CA ALA A 410 16.32 17.69 -8.81
C ALA A 410 15.57 18.67 -9.74
N ALA A 411 15.06 19.78 -9.21
CA ALA A 411 14.41 20.83 -10.00
C ALA A 411 15.40 21.83 -10.63
N SER A 412 16.62 21.96 -10.09
CA SER A 412 17.64 22.87 -10.61
C SER A 412 18.50 22.24 -11.71
N GLU A 413 18.60 20.92 -11.77
CA GLU A 413 19.25 20.19 -12.87
C GLU A 413 18.36 20.07 -14.13
N SER A 414 17.10 20.47 -14.05
CA SER A 414 16.13 20.48 -15.17
C SER A 414 15.95 21.85 -15.85
N HIS A 415 16.90 22.78 -15.70
CA HIS A 415 16.86 24.10 -16.35
C HIS A 415 18.00 24.34 -17.34
#